data_AF-A0A5N6JU09-F1
#
_entry.id   AF-A0A5N6JU09-F1
#
_cell.length_a   1.000
_cell.length_b   1.000
_cell.length_c   1.000
_cell.angle_alpha   90.00
_cell.angle_beta   90.00
_cell.angle_gamma   90.00
#
_symmetry.space_group_name_H-M   'P 1'
#
loop_
_entity.id
_entity.type
_entity.pdbx_description
1 polymer ?
#
loop_
_entity_poly.entity_id
_entity_poly.type
_entity_poly.pdbx_seq_one_letter_code
_entity_poly.pdbx_strand_id
1 'polypeptide(L)'
;MRCINSKVSSRTSTTHPIYSTSNKDRDREREREKENREEKLHLRIYIPTYLPIYTYFNTSTLLTTSTSFKMSLNRIIIDTDPGVDDVLAIMLALAAKPEELDILMISITYGNVEVQSCLKNCVALFHVIEQDLKWRKERGQLEGFDAMKKSKPIVAVGADHPLEDEMLMADYFHGIDGLGGVHTSHPHLSPADTWKTLFEPPAANATPEEIAEARLLASPSPSFTASQAPAHKEMLRLLRENPKDTITIVCVGPLTNIALAAAEDPETFLKVKEVVVMGGAIDVEGNITPVAEFNTYADAVATARVFALTSPNPITTMPPIPLNKSTLPPYPKNLSRQLNLTLFPLDITTPHQLLRSDFKAKLDPLIKAGSPLAEWTSVFVHKTYEKLNSLSRNSSSDPGLELHDPLCIWYVLTRGSPAWMNFPRGPEDIRVETSGQWTRGMHIVDRRMRKKAGVTQVKSPGAVDIQNPMDSIASVVHVNNDIDVTADEPGDNGGWLSIHKGNRVNRIVGTPGEAAFGPYLLERIFLGIHSLELSSIDDSNSRSLSIIPPSHARSFVFYKCETLVSHAHFPHHLHSSAIPLLPFPPSTILSTVKNAPNHESVIASSQL
;
A
#
# COMPACT_ATOMS: atom_id res chain seq x y z
N MET A 1 -50.46 -48.78 3.01
CA MET A 1 -49.94 -50.16 3.01
C MET A 1 -48.86 -50.26 4.08
N ARG A 2 -49.12 -51.13 5.07
CA ARG A 2 -48.23 -51.83 6.04
C ARG A 2 -46.95 -51.16 6.61
N CYS A 3 -46.95 -51.11 7.94
CA CYS A 3 -45.81 -51.09 8.88
C CYS A 3 -44.71 -52.14 8.57
N ILE A 4 -43.51 -51.94 9.14
CA ILE A 4 -42.80 -52.92 9.98
C ILE A 4 -41.73 -52.23 10.86
N ASN A 5 -41.74 -52.62 12.14
CA ASN A 5 -40.79 -52.32 13.22
C ASN A 5 -39.45 -53.06 13.09
N SER A 6 -38.39 -52.52 13.69
CA SER A 6 -37.45 -53.24 14.60
C SER A 6 -36.38 -52.26 15.11
N LYS A 7 -35.74 -52.32 16.27
CA LYS A 7 -35.93 -52.96 17.59
C LYS A 7 -34.91 -52.26 18.51
N VAL A 8 -35.29 -52.10 19.76
CA VAL A 8 -34.49 -51.64 20.91
C VAL A 8 -33.30 -52.57 21.20
N SER A 9 -32.17 -52.01 21.66
CA SER A 9 -31.32 -52.65 22.67
C SER A 9 -30.79 -51.63 23.66
N SER A 10 -30.98 -51.96 24.93
CA SER A 10 -30.72 -51.23 26.17
C SER A 10 -29.37 -51.57 26.81
N ARG A 11 -28.92 -50.69 27.73
CA ARG A 11 -27.98 -50.85 28.89
C ARG A 11 -26.85 -49.80 28.79
N THR A 12 -26.45 -49.05 29.81
CA THR A 12 -26.72 -49.08 31.26
C THR A 12 -26.29 -47.74 31.85
N SER A 13 -27.05 -47.26 32.84
CA SER A 13 -26.73 -46.14 33.72
C SER A 13 -25.63 -46.51 34.73
N THR A 14 -24.65 -45.64 34.92
CA THR A 14 -23.85 -45.56 36.15
C THR A 14 -23.87 -44.13 36.68
N THR A 15 -24.56 -43.98 37.79
CA THR A 15 -24.63 -42.83 38.68
C THR A 15 -23.33 -42.64 39.46
N HIS A 16 -22.81 -41.42 39.54
CA HIS A 16 -21.88 -40.97 40.58
C HIS A 16 -22.22 -39.55 41.07
N PRO A 17 -21.87 -39.22 42.32
CA PRO A 17 -22.73 -38.44 43.21
C PRO A 17 -22.46 -36.93 43.17
N ILE A 18 -23.53 -36.18 43.43
CA ILE A 18 -23.51 -34.74 43.68
C ILE A 18 -22.92 -34.52 45.09
N TYR A 19 -21.70 -33.99 45.16
CA TYR A 19 -21.17 -33.39 46.39
C TYR A 19 -21.64 -31.94 46.50
N SER A 20 -22.56 -31.68 47.43
CA SER A 20 -22.92 -30.34 47.88
C SER A 20 -21.79 -29.77 48.75
N THR A 21 -21.06 -28.78 48.26
CA THR A 21 -20.13 -27.99 49.07
C THR A 21 -20.90 -26.84 49.72
N SER A 22 -20.77 -26.71 51.05
CA SER A 22 -21.51 -25.71 51.82
C SER A 22 -20.96 -24.31 51.57
N ASN A 23 -21.83 -23.29 51.60
CA ASN A 23 -21.47 -21.87 51.44
C ASN A 23 -20.44 -21.36 52.48
N LYS A 24 -20.07 -22.13 53.51
CA LYS A 24 -19.10 -21.71 54.54
C LYS A 24 -17.63 -21.87 54.12
N ASP A 25 -17.33 -22.70 53.12
CA ASP A 25 -15.93 -22.92 52.71
C ASP A 25 -15.44 -21.88 51.68
N ARG A 26 -16.35 -21.26 50.92
CA ARG A 26 -16.01 -20.18 49.95
C ARG A 26 -15.72 -18.84 50.62
N ASP A 27 -16.26 -18.59 51.80
CA ASP A 27 -16.04 -17.34 52.53
C ASP A 27 -14.68 -17.32 53.24
N ARG A 28 -14.16 -18.49 53.66
CA ARG A 28 -12.84 -18.62 54.30
C ARG A 28 -11.67 -18.50 53.31
N GLU A 29 -11.87 -18.88 52.05
CA GLU A 29 -10.88 -18.71 50.98
C GLU A 29 -10.75 -17.23 50.58
N ARG A 30 -11.86 -16.47 50.59
CA ARG A 30 -11.90 -15.03 50.26
C ARG A 30 -11.29 -14.13 51.33
N GLU A 31 -11.32 -14.53 52.60
CA GLU A 31 -10.65 -13.78 53.68
C GLU A 31 -9.12 -13.95 53.64
N ARG A 32 -8.62 -15.15 53.30
CA ARG A 32 -7.17 -15.42 53.15
C ARG A 32 -6.54 -14.70 51.95
N GLU A 33 -7.29 -14.51 50.86
CA GLU A 33 -6.81 -13.73 49.71
C GLU A 33 -6.84 -12.21 49.94
N LYS A 34 -7.61 -11.72 50.93
CA LYS A 34 -7.63 -10.31 51.34
C LYS A 34 -6.44 -9.96 52.22
N GLU A 35 -6.08 -10.82 53.18
CA GLU A 35 -4.92 -10.60 54.07
C GLU A 35 -3.59 -10.61 53.30
N ASN A 36 -3.47 -11.43 52.24
CA ASN A 36 -2.25 -11.50 51.43
C ASN A 36 -2.07 -10.31 50.44
N ARG A 37 -3.09 -9.44 50.33
CA ARG A 37 -3.08 -8.26 49.44
C ARG A 37 -2.74 -6.96 50.17
N GLU A 38 -2.84 -6.93 51.50
CA GLU A 38 -2.48 -5.77 52.32
C GLU A 38 -0.99 -5.72 52.71
N GLU A 39 -0.26 -6.83 52.61
CA GLU A 39 1.17 -6.89 52.99
C GLU A 39 2.15 -6.42 51.89
N LYS A 40 1.67 -5.96 50.72
CA LYS A 40 2.50 -5.53 49.57
C LYS A 40 2.44 -4.04 49.23
N LEU A 41 2.07 -3.19 50.19
CA LEU A 41 1.90 -1.75 49.98
C LEU A 41 2.67 -0.89 50.98
N HIS A 42 3.95 -1.20 51.22
CA HIS A 42 4.88 -0.28 51.89
C HIS A 42 6.28 -0.33 51.29
N LEU A 43 6.52 0.49 50.26
CA LEU A 43 7.85 1.01 49.97
C LEU A 43 7.73 2.51 49.64
N ARG A 44 8.07 3.32 50.64
CA ARG A 44 8.14 4.79 50.55
C ARG A 44 9.31 5.20 49.66
N ILE A 45 9.05 5.94 48.58
CA ILE A 45 10.08 6.71 47.85
C ILE A 45 9.96 8.17 48.29
N TYR A 46 11.09 8.67 48.79
CA TYR A 46 11.32 10.00 49.32
C TYR A 46 11.54 10.99 48.16
N ILE A 47 10.74 12.05 48.06
CA ILE A 47 10.96 13.17 47.12
C ILE A 47 11.31 14.41 47.95
N PRO A 48 12.53 14.96 47.85
CA PRO A 48 12.81 16.29 48.36
C PRO A 48 12.58 17.32 47.25
N THR A 49 11.57 18.16 47.46
CA THR A 49 11.40 19.49 46.87
C THR A 49 12.58 20.38 47.22
N TYR A 50 13.21 21.07 46.25
CA TYR A 50 13.76 22.43 46.40
C TYR A 50 14.17 22.98 45.01
N LEU A 51 13.57 24.12 44.62
CA LEU A 51 14.12 25.06 43.65
C LEU A 51 14.81 26.18 44.44
N PRO A 52 15.90 26.77 43.91
CA PRO A 52 15.77 28.18 43.55
C PRO A 52 16.49 28.59 42.25
N ILE A 53 15.97 29.67 41.69
CA ILE A 53 16.42 30.45 40.54
C ILE A 53 17.81 31.06 40.81
N TYR A 54 18.76 30.96 39.87
CA TYR A 54 19.73 32.01 39.56
C TYR A 54 20.26 31.86 38.11
N THR A 55 20.09 32.93 37.34
CA THR A 55 20.76 33.22 36.07
C THR A 55 22.26 33.42 36.26
N TYR A 56 23.12 32.90 35.37
CA TYR A 56 24.24 33.63 34.74
C TYR A 56 24.97 32.75 33.69
N PHE A 57 25.33 33.38 32.56
CA PHE A 57 26.09 32.86 31.43
C PHE A 57 27.44 32.22 31.82
N ASN A 58 27.81 31.09 31.20
CA ASN A 58 29.16 30.93 30.66
C ASN A 58 29.26 29.83 29.58
N THR A 59 29.89 30.18 28.46
CA THR A 59 30.21 29.34 27.32
C THR A 59 31.37 28.40 27.65
N SER A 60 31.17 27.09 27.55
CA SER A 60 32.28 26.17 27.27
C SER A 60 31.77 24.91 26.58
N THR A 61 32.32 24.72 25.39
CA THR A 61 32.16 23.62 24.45
C THR A 61 32.34 22.25 25.12
N LEU A 62 31.28 21.46 25.17
CA LEU A 62 31.38 20.01 25.31
C LEU A 62 30.90 19.41 24.00
N LEU A 63 31.85 18.89 23.22
CA LEU A 63 31.56 17.97 22.12
C LEU A 63 30.86 16.74 22.71
N THR A 64 29.53 16.77 22.76
CA THR A 64 28.75 15.55 22.85
C THR A 64 28.89 14.83 21.51
N THR A 65 29.59 13.70 21.54
CA THR A 65 29.58 12.69 20.49
C THR A 65 28.15 12.50 20.01
N SER A 66 27.91 12.85 18.74
CA SER A 66 26.66 12.56 18.04
C SER A 66 26.42 11.06 18.10
N THR A 67 25.54 10.63 19.01
CA THR A 67 24.89 9.33 18.91
C THR A 67 24.13 9.36 17.59
N SER A 68 24.76 8.88 16.52
CA SER A 68 24.12 8.64 15.24
C SER A 68 22.86 7.83 15.53
N PHE A 69 21.70 8.48 15.48
CA PHE A 69 20.42 7.80 15.49
C PHE A 69 20.42 6.95 14.22
N LYS A 70 20.88 5.70 14.34
CA LYS A 70 20.96 4.78 13.22
C LYS A 70 19.52 4.43 12.91
N MET A 71 18.93 5.14 11.96
CA MET A 71 17.60 4.84 11.44
C MET A 71 17.57 3.34 11.14
N SER A 72 16.65 2.62 11.77
CA SER A 72 16.51 1.18 11.54
C SER A 72 16.16 0.96 10.08
N LEU A 73 17.02 0.25 9.35
CA LEU A 73 16.82 -0.11 7.94
C LEU A 73 15.40 -0.65 7.72
N ASN A 74 14.66 -0.11 6.75
CA ASN A 74 13.34 -0.61 6.43
C ASN A 74 13.47 -1.94 5.69
N ARG A 75 13.15 -3.04 6.37
CA ARG A 75 13.11 -4.36 5.74
C ARG A 75 11.69 -4.65 5.28
N ILE A 76 11.51 -4.94 4.00
CA ILE A 76 10.17 -5.07 3.42
C ILE A 76 9.94 -6.36 2.66
N ILE A 77 8.68 -6.78 2.65
CA ILE A 77 8.10 -7.68 1.66
C ILE A 77 7.13 -6.84 0.84
N ILE A 78 7.16 -6.98 -0.49
CA ILE A 78 6.18 -6.34 -1.39
C ILE A 78 5.23 -7.45 -1.85
N ASP A 79 3.92 -7.32 -1.62
CA ASP A 79 2.89 -8.22 -2.12
C ASP A 79 2.09 -7.49 -3.20
N THR A 80 2.14 -8.01 -4.43
CA THR A 80 1.85 -7.25 -5.67
C THR A 80 1.33 -8.17 -6.77
N ASP A 81 0.60 -7.60 -7.71
CA ASP A 81 0.07 -8.22 -8.92
C ASP A 81 0.56 -7.45 -10.18
N PRO A 82 1.88 -7.51 -10.49
CA PRO A 82 2.57 -6.58 -11.38
C PRO A 82 1.82 -6.12 -12.64
N GLY A 83 1.13 -4.99 -12.52
CA GLY A 83 0.64 -4.14 -13.59
C GLY A 83 1.52 -2.91 -13.80
N VAL A 84 0.93 -1.87 -14.41
CA VAL A 84 1.66 -0.66 -14.83
C VAL A 84 2.31 0.06 -13.65
N ASP A 85 1.54 0.39 -12.63
CA ASP A 85 1.96 1.13 -11.45
C ASP A 85 2.67 0.27 -10.40
N ASP A 86 2.30 -1.02 -10.26
CA ASP A 86 3.08 -1.99 -9.48
C ASP A 86 4.55 -2.04 -9.94
N VAL A 87 4.76 -2.13 -11.26
CA VAL A 87 6.12 -2.20 -11.83
C VAL A 87 6.90 -0.92 -11.52
N LEU A 88 6.24 0.26 -11.55
CA LEU A 88 6.86 1.51 -11.10
C LEU A 88 7.18 1.47 -9.59
N ALA A 89 6.33 0.84 -8.77
CA ALA A 89 6.53 0.71 -7.32
C ALA A 89 7.73 -0.20 -7.01
N ILE A 90 7.80 -1.36 -7.67
CA ILE A 90 8.93 -2.29 -7.56
C ILE A 90 10.21 -1.61 -8.04
N MET A 91 10.19 -0.90 -9.17
CA MET A 91 11.37 -0.14 -9.64
C MET A 91 11.84 0.90 -8.62
N LEU A 92 10.91 1.66 -8.04
CA LEU A 92 11.24 2.65 -7.00
C LEU A 92 11.90 1.99 -5.78
N ALA A 93 11.38 0.83 -5.35
CA ALA A 93 11.96 0.07 -4.24
C ALA A 93 13.36 -0.45 -4.60
N LEU A 94 13.53 -1.08 -5.76
CA LEU A 94 14.81 -1.64 -6.20
C LEU A 94 15.88 -0.55 -6.40
N ALA A 95 15.47 0.65 -6.80
CA ALA A 95 16.31 1.85 -6.94
C ALA A 95 16.69 2.54 -5.62
N ALA A 96 16.11 2.10 -4.48
CA ALA A 96 16.44 2.67 -3.18
C ALA A 96 17.91 2.45 -2.81
N LYS A 97 18.42 3.29 -1.90
CA LYS A 97 19.77 3.08 -1.36
C LYS A 97 19.75 1.91 -0.37
N PRO A 98 20.86 1.17 -0.24
CA PRO A 98 20.87 -0.01 0.61
C PRO A 98 20.80 0.27 2.12
N GLU A 99 20.97 1.52 2.54
CA GLU A 99 20.75 2.03 3.89
C GLU A 99 19.30 2.48 4.15
N GLU A 100 18.50 2.70 3.11
CA GLU A 100 17.10 3.13 3.19
C GLU A 100 16.15 1.92 3.21
N LEU A 101 16.44 0.91 2.36
CA LEU A 101 15.54 -0.21 2.11
C LEU A 101 16.28 -1.54 1.92
N ASP A 102 15.73 -2.60 2.49
CA ASP A 102 16.13 -4.01 2.30
C ASP A 102 14.91 -4.81 1.85
N ILE A 103 14.89 -5.21 0.58
CA ILE A 103 13.75 -5.94 0.00
C ILE A 103 14.04 -7.43 0.17
N LEU A 104 13.29 -8.06 1.07
CA LEU A 104 13.44 -9.47 1.39
C LEU A 104 12.75 -10.35 0.35
N MET A 105 11.57 -9.91 -0.10
CA MET A 105 10.71 -10.70 -0.96
C MET A 105 9.76 -9.82 -1.78
N ILE A 106 9.49 -10.26 -3.00
CA ILE A 106 8.39 -9.87 -3.86
C ILE A 106 7.46 -11.07 -3.96
N SER A 107 6.30 -10.95 -3.34
CA SER A 107 5.20 -11.90 -3.32
C SER A 107 4.26 -11.56 -4.46
N ILE A 108 4.02 -12.52 -5.36
CA ILE A 108 3.18 -12.34 -6.56
C ILE A 108 1.78 -12.87 -6.28
N THR A 109 0.75 -12.13 -6.65
CA THR A 109 -0.64 -12.58 -6.66
C THR A 109 -1.34 -12.22 -7.97
N TYR A 110 -2.57 -12.69 -8.14
CA TYR A 110 -3.45 -12.30 -9.25
C TYR A 110 -4.06 -10.93 -8.97
N GLY A 111 -4.57 -10.26 -10.01
CA GLY A 111 -5.36 -9.04 -9.86
C GLY A 111 -5.51 -8.35 -11.20
N ASN A 112 -4.57 -7.48 -11.55
CA ASN A 112 -4.51 -6.81 -12.86
C ASN A 112 -4.60 -7.81 -14.01
N VAL A 113 -3.82 -8.88 -13.91
CA VAL A 113 -3.84 -10.06 -14.80
C VAL A 113 -3.70 -11.35 -13.99
N GLU A 114 -3.77 -12.49 -14.68
CA GLU A 114 -3.53 -13.80 -14.06
C GLU A 114 -2.13 -13.87 -13.42
N VAL A 115 -2.00 -14.62 -12.32
CA VAL A 115 -0.75 -14.67 -11.53
C VAL A 115 0.48 -15.06 -12.35
N GLN A 116 0.33 -15.86 -13.42
CA GLN A 116 1.43 -16.26 -14.30
C GLN A 116 1.90 -15.10 -15.20
N SER A 117 0.96 -14.25 -15.64
CA SER A 117 1.28 -13.02 -16.36
C SER A 117 1.91 -11.99 -15.41
N CYS A 118 1.40 -11.85 -14.18
CA CYS A 118 2.03 -11.06 -13.12
C CYS A 118 3.48 -11.50 -12.84
N LEU A 119 3.71 -12.81 -12.76
CA LEU A 119 5.06 -13.38 -12.59
C LEU A 119 5.96 -13.06 -13.77
N LYS A 120 5.46 -13.22 -15.01
CA LYS A 120 6.20 -12.87 -16.22
C LYS A 120 6.60 -11.39 -16.25
N ASN A 121 5.70 -10.49 -15.83
CA ASN A 121 5.96 -9.06 -15.71
C ASN A 121 7.09 -8.78 -14.71
N CYS A 122 7.07 -9.44 -13.54
CA CYS A 122 8.14 -9.34 -12.55
C CYS A 122 9.49 -9.85 -13.08
N VAL A 123 9.53 -11.02 -13.74
CA VAL A 123 10.77 -11.56 -14.32
C VAL A 123 11.27 -10.65 -15.46
N ALA A 124 10.38 -10.12 -16.28
CA ALA A 124 10.73 -9.20 -17.35
C ALA A 124 11.31 -7.89 -16.80
N LEU A 125 10.78 -7.37 -15.70
CA LEU A 125 11.34 -6.22 -15.00
C LEU A 125 12.81 -6.46 -14.62
N PHE A 126 13.13 -7.58 -13.94
CA PHE A 126 14.52 -7.91 -13.60
C PHE A 126 15.40 -8.07 -14.85
N HIS A 127 14.89 -8.75 -15.87
CA HIS A 127 15.58 -8.96 -17.13
C HIS A 127 15.94 -7.62 -17.81
N VAL A 128 15.00 -6.69 -17.89
CA VAL A 128 15.21 -5.36 -18.50
C VAL A 128 16.15 -4.51 -17.66
N ILE A 129 16.04 -4.54 -16.32
CA ILE A 129 17.00 -3.87 -15.45
C ILE A 129 18.41 -4.40 -15.72
N GLU A 130 18.62 -5.72 -15.80
CA GLU A 130 19.93 -6.31 -16.11
C GLU A 130 20.51 -5.82 -17.45
N GLN A 131 19.66 -5.72 -18.49
CA GLN A 131 20.07 -5.14 -19.78
C GLN A 131 20.45 -3.66 -19.64
N ASP A 132 19.66 -2.88 -18.89
CA ASP A 132 19.90 -1.45 -18.68
C ASP A 132 21.18 -1.20 -17.86
N LEU A 133 21.44 -2.00 -16.83
CA LEU A 133 22.69 -1.94 -16.06
C LEU A 133 23.91 -2.20 -16.95
N LYS A 134 23.85 -3.19 -17.85
CA LYS A 134 24.91 -3.44 -18.83
C LYS A 134 25.09 -2.24 -19.76
N TRP A 135 24.01 -1.69 -20.29
CA TRP A 135 24.03 -0.50 -21.15
C TRP A 135 24.64 0.72 -20.44
N ARG A 136 24.30 0.97 -19.17
CA ARG A 136 24.89 2.05 -18.34
C ARG A 136 26.38 1.84 -18.13
N LYS A 137 26.78 0.62 -17.77
CA LYS A 137 28.18 0.27 -17.51
C LYS A 137 29.07 0.46 -18.74
N GLU A 138 28.62 0.02 -19.91
CA GLU A 138 29.33 0.20 -21.19
C GLU A 138 29.55 1.68 -21.55
N ARG A 139 28.76 2.58 -20.96
CA ARG A 139 28.82 4.04 -21.15
C ARG A 139 29.45 4.80 -20.00
N GLY A 140 29.94 4.10 -18.96
CA GLY A 140 30.52 4.73 -17.77
C GLY A 140 29.51 5.51 -16.92
N GLN A 141 28.23 5.17 -17.00
CA GLN A 141 27.17 5.79 -16.19
C GLN A 141 27.03 5.07 -14.84
N LEU A 142 26.38 5.74 -13.88
CA LEU A 142 26.04 5.10 -12.61
C LEU A 142 24.95 4.05 -12.85
N GLU A 143 25.21 2.83 -12.40
CA GLU A 143 24.31 1.68 -12.60
C GLU A 143 22.95 1.89 -11.89
N GLY A 144 22.93 2.35 -10.64
CA GLY A 144 21.70 2.44 -9.83
C GLY A 144 21.24 1.07 -9.32
N PHE A 145 19.98 0.98 -8.86
CA PHE A 145 19.37 -0.26 -8.34
C PHE A 145 20.14 -0.91 -7.17
N ASP A 146 20.64 -0.07 -6.25
CA ASP A 146 21.58 -0.50 -5.22
C ASP A 146 20.94 -1.41 -4.16
N ALA A 147 19.67 -1.19 -3.79
CA ALA A 147 18.93 -2.09 -2.91
C ALA A 147 18.84 -3.50 -3.52
N MET A 148 18.47 -3.61 -4.80
CA MET A 148 18.41 -4.89 -5.52
C MET A 148 19.75 -5.63 -5.50
N LYS A 149 20.85 -4.93 -5.86
CA LYS A 149 22.20 -5.52 -5.90
C LYS A 149 22.67 -6.00 -4.54
N LYS A 150 22.19 -5.40 -3.45
CA LYS A 150 22.52 -5.82 -2.08
C LYS A 150 21.69 -7.01 -1.61
N SER A 151 20.36 -6.96 -1.75
CA SER A 151 19.47 -7.92 -1.08
C SER A 151 19.09 -9.11 -1.94
N LYS A 152 19.08 -8.97 -3.28
CA LYS A 152 18.62 -10.00 -4.23
C LYS A 152 17.29 -10.63 -3.78
N PRO A 153 16.17 -9.89 -3.89
CA PRO A 153 14.90 -10.29 -3.29
C PRO A 153 14.44 -11.68 -3.71
N ILE A 154 13.75 -12.36 -2.80
CA ILE A 154 13.06 -13.61 -3.12
C ILE A 154 11.83 -13.29 -3.97
N VAL A 155 11.60 -13.98 -5.07
CA VAL A 155 10.35 -13.91 -5.82
C VAL A 155 9.58 -15.19 -5.56
N ALA A 156 8.34 -15.08 -5.06
CA ALA A 156 7.52 -16.24 -4.75
C ALA A 156 6.11 -16.06 -5.31
N VAL A 157 5.56 -17.14 -5.86
CA VAL A 157 4.23 -17.16 -6.47
C VAL A 157 3.19 -17.50 -5.41
N GLY A 158 2.15 -16.69 -5.31
CA GLY A 158 1.08 -16.81 -4.32
C GLY A 158 -0.22 -17.31 -4.91
N ALA A 159 -1.32 -16.80 -4.36
CA ALA A 159 -2.67 -17.11 -4.82
C ALA A 159 -2.87 -16.74 -6.29
N ASP A 160 -3.58 -17.59 -7.01
CA ASP A 160 -4.00 -17.46 -8.40
C ASP A 160 -5.49 -17.07 -8.55
N HIS A 161 -6.25 -17.08 -7.47
CA HIS A 161 -7.67 -16.72 -7.42
C HIS A 161 -8.05 -16.11 -6.05
N PRO A 162 -9.16 -15.34 -5.96
CA PRO A 162 -9.68 -14.85 -4.68
C PRO A 162 -10.15 -15.97 -3.77
N LEU A 163 -10.24 -15.71 -2.47
CA LEU A 163 -10.68 -16.70 -1.49
C LEU A 163 -12.08 -17.26 -1.81
N GLU A 164 -13.01 -16.37 -2.15
CA GLU A 164 -14.43 -16.71 -2.17
C GLU A 164 -15.18 -16.14 -3.38
N ASP A 165 -14.52 -15.60 -4.40
CA ASP A 165 -15.21 -14.95 -5.52
C ASP A 165 -14.78 -15.40 -6.92
N GLU A 166 -15.50 -14.93 -7.94
CA GLU A 166 -15.08 -15.10 -9.34
C GLU A 166 -13.87 -14.22 -9.62
N MET A 167 -12.92 -14.77 -10.36
CA MET A 167 -11.68 -14.09 -10.70
C MET A 167 -11.98 -12.87 -11.59
N LEU A 168 -11.60 -11.68 -11.12
CA LEU A 168 -11.73 -10.42 -11.85
C LEU A 168 -10.36 -10.01 -12.38
N MET A 169 -10.32 -9.50 -13.61
CA MET A 169 -9.12 -9.03 -14.29
C MET A 169 -9.30 -7.58 -14.74
N ALA A 170 -8.23 -6.79 -14.72
CA ALA A 170 -8.20 -5.41 -15.23
C ALA A 170 -7.51 -5.31 -16.61
N ASP A 171 -7.53 -6.39 -17.39
CA ASP A 171 -6.94 -6.49 -18.73
C ASP A 171 -7.40 -5.38 -19.70
N TYR A 172 -8.63 -4.88 -19.53
CA TYR A 172 -9.15 -3.73 -20.29
C TYR A 172 -8.38 -2.43 -20.07
N PHE A 173 -7.83 -2.21 -18.87
CA PHE A 173 -7.09 -0.99 -18.51
C PHE A 173 -5.59 -1.15 -18.78
N HIS A 174 -5.02 -2.30 -18.39
CA HIS A 174 -3.57 -2.53 -18.44
C HIS A 174 -3.09 -3.31 -19.68
N GLY A 175 -4.00 -3.79 -20.54
CA GLY A 175 -3.68 -4.68 -21.67
C GLY A 175 -3.68 -6.16 -21.28
N ILE A 176 -3.69 -7.06 -22.27
CA ILE A 176 -3.82 -8.52 -22.07
C ILE A 176 -2.70 -9.09 -21.18
N ASP A 177 -1.50 -8.49 -21.23
CA ASP A 177 -0.36 -8.88 -20.39
C ASP A 177 -0.18 -7.99 -19.15
N GLY A 178 -1.06 -7.01 -18.90
CA GLY A 178 -0.94 -6.07 -17.79
C GLY A 178 0.09 -4.95 -18.00
N LEU A 179 0.81 -4.96 -19.13
CA LEU A 179 1.83 -3.98 -19.50
C LEU A 179 1.69 -3.54 -20.97
N GLY A 180 0.45 -3.29 -21.39
CA GLY A 180 0.14 -2.74 -22.70
C GLY A 180 0.59 -3.60 -23.88
N GLY A 181 0.76 -4.91 -23.74
CA GLY A 181 1.24 -5.78 -24.82
C GLY A 181 2.74 -5.65 -25.09
N VAL A 182 3.54 -5.25 -24.09
CA VAL A 182 5.00 -5.11 -24.22
C VAL A 182 5.65 -6.44 -24.63
N HIS A 183 5.12 -7.58 -24.17
CA HIS A 183 5.70 -8.88 -24.49
C HIS A 183 5.56 -9.29 -25.95
N THR A 184 4.52 -8.80 -26.62
CA THR A 184 4.30 -9.06 -28.05
C THR A 184 4.99 -8.01 -28.91
N SER A 185 4.92 -6.74 -28.51
CA SER A 185 5.46 -5.63 -29.30
C SER A 185 6.98 -5.49 -29.21
N HIS A 186 7.57 -5.84 -28.06
CA HIS A 186 9.01 -5.72 -27.78
C HIS A 186 9.56 -7.06 -27.25
N PRO A 187 9.57 -8.13 -28.06
CA PRO A 187 9.99 -9.46 -27.61
C PRO A 187 11.46 -9.50 -27.17
N HIS A 188 12.31 -8.58 -27.65
CA HIS A 188 13.71 -8.46 -27.25
C HIS A 188 13.90 -7.93 -25.81
N LEU A 189 12.87 -7.31 -25.24
CA LEU A 189 12.81 -6.87 -23.83
C LEU A 189 12.07 -7.89 -22.95
N SER A 190 11.68 -9.02 -23.52
CA SER A 190 11.00 -10.09 -22.79
C SER A 190 11.97 -11.24 -22.52
N PRO A 191 11.94 -11.82 -21.32
CA PRO A 191 12.80 -12.95 -21.00
C PRO A 191 12.35 -14.19 -21.77
N ALA A 192 13.30 -15.05 -22.16
CA ALA A 192 12.97 -16.36 -22.70
C ALA A 192 12.31 -17.23 -21.63
N ASP A 193 11.36 -18.10 -22.02
CA ASP A 193 10.52 -18.90 -21.10
C ASP A 193 11.27 -19.89 -20.18
N THR A 194 12.60 -19.98 -20.28
CA THR A 194 13.44 -20.79 -19.40
C THR A 194 13.35 -20.40 -17.92
N TRP A 195 12.79 -19.23 -17.59
CA TRP A 195 12.55 -18.82 -16.20
C TRP A 195 11.42 -19.61 -15.52
N LYS A 196 10.48 -20.22 -16.26
CA LYS A 196 9.32 -20.93 -15.68
C LYS A 196 9.76 -22.07 -14.75
N THR A 197 10.79 -22.81 -15.15
CA THR A 197 11.35 -23.93 -14.38
C THR A 197 11.98 -23.51 -13.05
N LEU A 198 12.25 -22.22 -12.83
CA LEU A 198 12.75 -21.71 -11.55
C LEU A 198 11.68 -21.74 -10.45
N PHE A 199 10.40 -21.66 -10.81
CA PHE A 199 9.28 -21.52 -9.88
C PHE A 199 8.46 -22.80 -9.74
N GLU A 200 8.57 -23.72 -10.69
CA GLU A 200 7.91 -25.02 -10.64
C GLU A 200 8.72 -26.00 -9.77
N PRO A 201 8.10 -26.66 -8.79
CA PRO A 201 8.74 -27.81 -8.15
C PRO A 201 8.92 -28.91 -9.20
N PRO A 202 9.97 -29.75 -9.10
CA PRO A 202 10.10 -30.87 -10.00
C PRO A 202 8.86 -31.77 -9.94
N ALA A 203 8.45 -32.33 -11.07
CA ALA A 203 7.33 -33.26 -11.10
C ALA A 203 7.55 -34.38 -10.06
N ALA A 204 6.49 -34.80 -9.36
CA ALA A 204 6.60 -35.77 -8.26
C ALA A 204 7.19 -37.13 -8.67
N ASN A 205 7.19 -37.42 -9.97
CA ASN A 205 7.73 -38.61 -10.62
C ASN A 205 8.99 -38.35 -11.46
N ALA A 206 9.56 -37.14 -11.41
CA ALA A 206 10.77 -36.80 -12.16
C ALA A 206 11.96 -37.62 -11.67
N THR A 207 12.72 -38.16 -12.62
CA THR A 207 13.98 -38.85 -12.38
C THR A 207 15.05 -37.87 -11.87
N PRO A 208 16.08 -38.35 -11.15
CA PRO A 208 17.22 -37.51 -10.75
C PRO A 208 17.87 -36.77 -11.94
N GLU A 209 17.90 -37.40 -13.11
CA GLU A 209 18.41 -36.82 -14.36
C GLU A 209 17.54 -35.68 -14.88
N GLU A 210 16.21 -35.83 -14.92
CA GLU A 210 15.27 -34.77 -15.31
C GLU A 210 15.32 -33.58 -14.34
N ILE A 211 15.49 -33.85 -13.04
CA ILE A 211 15.67 -32.80 -12.02
C ILE A 211 16.99 -32.06 -12.26
N ALA A 212 18.07 -32.77 -12.60
CA ALA A 212 19.37 -32.16 -12.88
C ALA A 212 19.33 -31.32 -14.17
N GLU A 213 18.67 -31.80 -15.22
CA GLU A 213 18.48 -31.08 -16.48
C GLU A 213 17.65 -29.81 -16.29
N ALA A 214 16.52 -29.90 -15.58
CA ALA A 214 15.68 -28.74 -15.26
C ALA A 214 16.48 -27.68 -14.47
N ARG A 215 17.32 -28.10 -13.52
CA ARG A 215 18.21 -27.21 -12.75
C ARG A 215 19.32 -26.58 -13.59
N LEU A 216 19.84 -27.29 -14.59
CA LEU A 216 20.83 -26.75 -15.53
C LEU A 216 20.20 -25.71 -16.49
N LEU A 217 18.97 -25.95 -16.93
CA LEU A 217 18.21 -25.03 -17.76
C LEU A 217 17.75 -23.78 -17.00
N ALA A 218 17.42 -23.94 -15.72
CA ALA A 218 17.05 -22.88 -14.81
C ALA A 218 18.29 -22.07 -14.41
N SER A 219 18.83 -21.27 -15.34
CA SER A 219 19.94 -20.36 -15.03
C SER A 219 19.49 -19.37 -13.95
N PRO A 220 20.08 -19.39 -12.74
CA PRO A 220 19.63 -18.53 -11.65
C PRO A 220 19.88 -17.07 -12.02
N SER A 221 18.87 -16.21 -11.83
CA SER A 221 19.04 -14.77 -12.06
C SER A 221 20.05 -14.20 -11.06
N PRO A 222 20.94 -13.28 -11.47
CA PRO A 222 21.78 -12.53 -10.54
C PRO A 222 20.97 -11.54 -9.68
N SER A 223 19.78 -11.14 -10.13
CA SER A 223 19.01 -10.02 -9.56
C SER A 223 17.90 -10.44 -8.59
N PHE A 224 17.45 -11.69 -8.64
CA PHE A 224 16.45 -12.23 -7.71
C PHE A 224 16.67 -13.72 -7.41
N THR A 225 16.05 -14.20 -6.33
CA THR A 225 16.05 -15.62 -5.95
C THR A 225 14.65 -16.18 -6.13
N ALA A 226 14.45 -17.12 -7.05
CA ALA A 226 13.14 -17.77 -7.21
C ALA A 226 12.84 -18.70 -6.02
N SER A 227 11.60 -18.65 -5.53
CA SER A 227 11.07 -19.59 -4.55
C SER A 227 10.10 -20.57 -5.21
N GLN A 228 10.25 -21.85 -4.86
CA GLN A 228 9.29 -22.90 -5.19
C GLN A 228 8.20 -23.05 -4.12
N ALA A 229 8.32 -22.32 -3.00
CA ALA A 229 7.30 -22.29 -1.96
C ALA A 229 6.23 -21.23 -2.27
N PRO A 230 4.95 -21.49 -1.95
CA PRO A 230 3.90 -20.49 -2.06
C PRO A 230 4.22 -19.22 -1.27
N ALA A 231 3.84 -18.07 -1.81
CA ALA A 231 4.26 -16.79 -1.28
C ALA A 231 3.85 -16.54 0.19
N HIS A 232 2.63 -16.93 0.59
CA HIS A 232 2.19 -16.84 1.99
C HIS A 232 3.04 -17.66 2.96
N LYS A 233 3.59 -18.81 2.53
CA LYS A 233 4.46 -19.66 3.36
C LYS A 233 5.85 -19.08 3.48
N GLU A 234 6.37 -18.52 2.40
CA GLU A 234 7.66 -17.85 2.39
C GLU A 234 7.65 -16.58 3.25
N MET A 235 6.53 -15.84 3.22
CA MET A 235 6.26 -14.73 4.12
C MET A 235 6.30 -15.17 5.58
N LEU A 236 5.58 -16.23 5.95
CA LEU A 236 5.61 -16.79 7.31
C LEU A 236 7.01 -17.27 7.71
N ARG A 237 7.76 -17.88 6.79
CA ARG A 237 9.15 -18.29 7.01
C ARG A 237 10.03 -17.08 7.38
N LEU A 238 9.98 -16.02 6.56
CA LEU A 238 10.73 -14.79 6.81
C LEU A 238 10.33 -14.13 8.14
N LEU A 239 9.03 -14.04 8.44
CA LEU A 239 8.55 -13.50 9.71
C LEU A 239 9.01 -14.35 10.91
N ARG A 240 9.09 -15.68 10.77
CA ARG A 240 9.58 -16.59 11.82
C ARG A 240 11.06 -16.41 12.09
N GLU A 241 11.87 -16.33 11.03
CA GLU A 241 13.34 -16.24 11.08
C GLU A 241 13.85 -14.87 11.51
N ASN A 242 13.04 -13.81 11.38
CA ASN A 242 13.43 -12.46 11.77
C ASN A 242 12.82 -12.06 13.13
N PRO A 243 13.45 -11.12 13.86
CA PRO A 243 12.86 -10.59 15.09
C PRO A 243 11.51 -9.91 14.81
N LYS A 244 10.62 -9.96 15.80
CA LYS A 244 9.35 -9.25 15.78
C LYS A 244 9.56 -7.74 15.54
N ASP A 245 8.61 -7.10 14.87
CA ASP A 245 8.60 -5.65 14.58
C ASP A 245 9.76 -5.16 13.69
N THR A 246 10.34 -6.06 12.86
CA THR A 246 11.43 -5.69 11.93
C THR A 246 11.05 -5.67 10.45
N ILE A 247 10.03 -6.42 10.05
CA ILE A 247 9.58 -6.53 8.64
C ILE A 247 8.27 -5.75 8.47
N THR A 248 8.22 -4.85 7.47
CA THR A 248 6.97 -4.25 6.98
C THR A 248 6.51 -5.03 5.74
N ILE A 249 5.22 -5.30 5.61
CA ILE A 249 4.66 -5.84 4.36
C ILE A 249 3.96 -4.69 3.65
N VAL A 250 4.29 -4.45 2.38
CA VAL A 250 3.68 -3.44 1.53
C VAL A 250 2.81 -4.17 0.51
N CYS A 251 1.50 -4.09 0.70
CA CYS A 251 0.51 -4.73 -0.14
C CYS A 251 -0.01 -3.70 -1.15
N VAL A 252 0.24 -3.98 -2.41
CA VAL A 252 -0.18 -3.16 -3.55
C VAL A 252 -1.04 -3.94 -4.54
N GLY A 253 -1.37 -5.21 -4.21
CA GLY A 253 -2.38 -6.02 -4.88
C GLY A 253 -3.47 -6.55 -3.94
N PRO A 254 -4.33 -7.45 -4.43
CA PRO A 254 -5.36 -8.09 -3.63
C PRO A 254 -4.79 -8.81 -2.40
N LEU A 255 -5.41 -8.64 -1.22
CA LEU A 255 -4.88 -9.12 0.06
C LEU A 255 -4.97 -10.64 0.29
N THR A 256 -5.15 -11.43 -0.77
CA THR A 256 -5.35 -12.89 -0.71
C THR A 256 -4.18 -13.60 -0.05
N ASN A 257 -2.94 -13.30 -0.47
CA ASN A 257 -1.74 -13.89 0.13
C ASN A 257 -1.61 -13.54 1.62
N ILE A 258 -2.00 -12.32 1.99
CA ILE A 258 -1.96 -11.83 3.37
C ILE A 258 -2.99 -12.58 4.22
N ALA A 259 -4.22 -12.75 3.71
CA ALA A 259 -5.26 -13.50 4.38
C ALA A 259 -4.89 -14.99 4.54
N LEU A 260 -4.25 -15.60 3.54
CA LEU A 260 -3.72 -16.96 3.60
C LEU A 260 -2.64 -17.09 4.67
N ALA A 261 -1.63 -16.20 4.67
CA ALA A 261 -0.55 -16.22 5.66
C ALA A 261 -1.11 -16.05 7.08
N ALA A 262 -2.01 -15.09 7.27
CA ALA A 262 -2.60 -14.82 8.57
C ALA A 262 -3.51 -15.95 9.05
N ALA A 263 -4.21 -16.65 8.16
CA ALA A 263 -5.04 -17.80 8.54
C ALA A 263 -4.23 -19.06 8.85
N GLU A 264 -3.09 -19.27 8.17
CA GLU A 264 -2.23 -20.42 8.38
C GLU A 264 -1.49 -20.36 9.72
N ASP A 265 -0.89 -19.21 10.07
CA ASP A 265 -0.17 -19.02 11.33
C ASP A 265 -0.32 -17.57 11.83
N PRO A 266 -1.46 -17.26 12.51
CA PRO A 266 -1.78 -15.89 12.95
C PRO A 266 -0.72 -15.27 13.85
N GLU A 267 -0.12 -16.05 14.75
CA GLU A 267 0.87 -15.56 15.72
C GLU A 267 2.20 -15.23 15.05
N THR A 268 2.66 -16.07 14.12
CA THR A 268 3.84 -15.73 13.32
C THR A 268 3.56 -14.53 12.42
N PHE A 269 2.38 -14.45 11.80
CA PHE A 269 2.00 -13.31 10.97
C PHE A 269 2.02 -11.99 11.76
N LEU A 270 1.49 -11.98 12.99
CA LEU A 270 1.47 -10.81 13.87
C LEU A 270 2.86 -10.35 14.34
N LYS A 271 3.94 -11.08 14.03
CA LYS A 271 5.32 -10.57 14.22
C LYS A 271 5.65 -9.40 13.29
N VAL A 272 4.88 -9.19 12.22
CA VAL A 272 5.02 -8.05 11.31
C VAL A 272 5.03 -6.71 12.07
N LYS A 273 5.88 -5.77 11.62
CA LYS A 273 5.96 -4.41 12.15
C LYS A 273 4.73 -3.59 11.79
N GLU A 274 4.34 -3.67 10.52
CA GLU A 274 3.29 -2.90 9.89
C GLU A 274 2.90 -3.57 8.58
N VAL A 275 1.60 -3.56 8.27
CA VAL A 275 1.08 -3.89 6.93
C VAL A 275 0.59 -2.59 6.31
N VAL A 276 1.24 -2.14 5.24
CA VAL A 276 0.88 -0.96 4.46
C VAL A 276 0.04 -1.43 3.28
N VAL A 277 -1.16 -0.91 3.13
CA VAL A 277 -2.13 -1.37 2.12
C VAL A 277 -2.48 -0.22 1.19
N MET A 278 -2.19 -0.37 -0.11
CA MET A 278 -2.86 0.39 -1.15
C MET A 278 -4.23 -0.25 -1.37
N GLY A 279 -5.29 0.51 -1.12
CA GLY A 279 -6.64 0.03 -1.37
C GLY A 279 -7.73 0.82 -0.67
N GLY A 280 -8.95 0.61 -1.13
CA GLY A 280 -10.15 1.26 -0.62
C GLY A 280 -10.39 2.67 -1.14
N ALA A 281 -11.64 3.11 -1.02
CA ALA A 281 -12.10 4.47 -1.28
C ALA A 281 -13.03 4.86 -0.12
N ILE A 282 -12.73 5.96 0.57
CA ILE A 282 -13.42 6.31 1.83
C ILE A 282 -14.37 7.48 1.61
N ASP A 283 -13.82 8.64 1.25
CA ASP A 283 -14.57 9.88 1.06
C ASP A 283 -14.65 10.26 -0.44
N VAL A 284 -14.26 9.35 -1.35
CA VAL A 284 -14.24 9.51 -2.81
C VAL A 284 -14.91 8.32 -3.52
N GLU A 285 -15.13 8.42 -4.82
CA GLU A 285 -15.67 7.31 -5.63
C GLU A 285 -14.69 6.14 -5.75
N GLY A 286 -15.23 4.95 -6.02
CA GLY A 286 -14.40 3.80 -6.41
C GLY A 286 -13.91 3.89 -7.86
N ASN A 287 -12.84 3.15 -8.18
CA ASN A 287 -12.24 3.11 -9.52
C ASN A 287 -12.70 1.90 -10.37
N ILE A 288 -13.21 0.82 -9.76
CA ILE A 288 -13.74 -0.36 -10.47
C ILE A 288 -15.27 -0.42 -10.44
N THR A 289 -15.87 -0.03 -9.32
CA THR A 289 -17.32 0.20 -9.20
C THR A 289 -17.53 1.60 -8.62
N PRO A 290 -18.76 2.14 -8.59
CA PRO A 290 -19.00 3.47 -8.03
C PRO A 290 -18.50 3.68 -6.59
N VAL A 291 -18.30 2.61 -5.82
CA VAL A 291 -17.95 2.67 -4.39
C VAL A 291 -16.78 1.78 -3.97
N ALA A 292 -16.27 0.93 -4.87
CA ALA A 292 -15.20 -0.01 -4.56
C ALA A 292 -13.93 0.33 -5.34
N GLU A 293 -12.82 0.22 -4.63
CA GLU A 293 -11.48 0.24 -5.19
C GLU A 293 -11.09 -1.18 -5.65
N PHE A 294 -10.28 -1.26 -6.71
CA PHE A 294 -9.94 -2.50 -7.43
C PHE A 294 -9.37 -3.62 -6.57
N ASN A 295 -8.26 -3.40 -5.85
CA ASN A 295 -7.59 -4.43 -5.03
C ASN A 295 -8.53 -5.01 -3.97
N THR A 296 -9.31 -4.13 -3.35
CA THR A 296 -10.34 -4.54 -2.39
C THR A 296 -11.46 -5.31 -3.05
N TYR A 297 -11.92 -4.88 -4.22
CA TYR A 297 -13.01 -5.52 -4.94
C TYR A 297 -12.61 -6.91 -5.46
N ALA A 298 -11.35 -7.06 -5.88
CA ALA A 298 -10.78 -8.32 -6.33
C ALA A 298 -10.84 -9.40 -5.23
N ASP A 299 -10.63 -9.03 -3.96
CA ASP A 299 -10.90 -9.91 -2.82
C ASP A 299 -11.39 -9.16 -1.56
N ALA A 300 -12.69 -8.87 -1.55
CA ALA A 300 -13.32 -8.14 -0.46
C ALA A 300 -13.28 -8.95 0.85
N VAL A 301 -13.35 -10.28 0.75
CA VAL A 301 -13.31 -11.18 1.90
C VAL A 301 -11.91 -11.20 2.51
N ALA A 302 -10.86 -11.38 1.71
CA ALA A 302 -9.49 -11.31 2.20
C ALA A 302 -9.22 -9.97 2.89
N THR A 303 -9.67 -8.86 2.29
CA THR A 303 -9.51 -7.53 2.88
C THR A 303 -10.23 -7.42 4.23
N ALA A 304 -11.50 -7.83 4.30
CA ALA A 304 -12.27 -7.82 5.55
C ALA A 304 -11.60 -8.65 6.65
N ARG A 305 -11.06 -9.83 6.30
CA ARG A 305 -10.37 -10.72 7.24
C ARG A 305 -9.06 -10.12 7.76
N VAL A 306 -8.24 -9.54 6.88
CA VAL A 306 -7.00 -8.86 7.30
C VAL A 306 -7.30 -7.68 8.20
N PHE A 307 -8.32 -6.88 7.87
CA PHE A 307 -8.74 -5.74 8.69
C PHE A 307 -9.25 -6.19 10.06
N ALA A 308 -9.91 -7.34 10.16
CA ALA A 308 -10.38 -7.88 11.44
C ALA A 308 -9.25 -8.12 12.45
N LEU A 309 -8.02 -8.42 12.01
CA LEU A 309 -6.85 -8.59 12.89
C LEU A 309 -6.42 -7.29 13.58
N THR A 310 -6.88 -6.14 13.10
CA THR A 310 -6.67 -4.85 13.76
C THR A 310 -7.64 -4.64 14.93
N SER A 311 -8.72 -5.41 15.03
CA SER A 311 -9.69 -5.35 16.13
C SER A 311 -9.12 -6.00 17.40
N PRO A 312 -9.43 -5.47 18.61
CA PRO A 312 -9.14 -6.16 19.86
C PRO A 312 -9.81 -7.55 19.95
N ASN A 313 -10.93 -7.73 19.25
CA ASN A 313 -11.66 -8.99 19.14
C ASN A 313 -12.00 -9.26 17.66
N PRO A 314 -11.13 -9.92 16.88
CA PRO A 314 -11.31 -10.10 15.44
C PRO A 314 -12.63 -10.74 15.04
N ILE A 315 -13.15 -11.68 15.83
CA ILE A 315 -14.42 -12.38 15.53
C ILE A 315 -15.60 -11.42 15.33
N THR A 316 -15.54 -10.23 15.93
CA THR A 316 -16.61 -9.22 15.90
C THR A 316 -16.67 -8.46 14.58
N THR A 317 -15.58 -8.47 13.81
CA THR A 317 -15.48 -7.77 12.52
C THR A 317 -15.15 -8.71 11.36
N MET A 318 -15.06 -10.02 11.61
CA MET A 318 -14.97 -11.03 10.56
C MET A 318 -16.17 -10.92 9.60
N PRO A 319 -15.95 -11.03 8.28
CA PRO A 319 -17.04 -11.04 7.33
C PRO A 319 -17.96 -12.26 7.56
N PRO A 320 -19.25 -12.16 7.19
CA PRO A 320 -20.14 -13.31 7.23
C PRO A 320 -19.61 -14.42 6.30
N ILE A 321 -19.72 -15.67 6.76
CA ILE A 321 -19.33 -16.85 5.97
C ILE A 321 -20.36 -17.04 4.85
N PRO A 322 -19.99 -16.97 3.56
CA PRO A 322 -20.93 -17.25 2.48
C PRO A 322 -21.36 -18.72 2.52
N LEU A 323 -22.66 -18.95 2.36
CA LEU A 323 -23.21 -20.30 2.24
C LEU A 323 -22.67 -20.95 0.95
N ASN A 324 -22.11 -22.15 1.07
CA ASN A 324 -21.63 -23.01 -0.03
C ASN A 324 -20.29 -22.61 -0.70
N LYS A 325 -19.47 -21.75 -0.07
CA LYS A 325 -18.09 -21.51 -0.53
C LYS A 325 -17.09 -22.01 0.51
N SER A 326 -15.94 -22.52 0.03
CA SER A 326 -14.83 -22.85 0.92
C SER A 326 -14.32 -21.57 1.55
N THR A 327 -14.13 -21.57 2.87
CA THR A 327 -13.70 -20.37 3.60
C THR A 327 -12.49 -20.71 4.46
N LEU A 328 -11.66 -19.70 4.74
CA LEU A 328 -10.55 -19.87 5.68
C LEU A 328 -11.08 -19.97 7.13
N PRO A 329 -10.43 -20.77 8.00
CA PRO A 329 -10.87 -20.94 9.38
C PRO A 329 -10.90 -19.60 10.14
N PRO A 330 -11.79 -19.42 11.14
CA PRO A 330 -11.78 -18.21 11.96
C PRO A 330 -10.48 -18.08 12.75
N TYR A 331 -10.08 -16.85 13.07
CA TYR A 331 -8.92 -16.60 13.92
C TYR A 331 -9.14 -17.10 15.36
N PRO A 332 -8.06 -17.50 16.07
CA PRO A 332 -8.13 -17.80 17.49
C PRO A 332 -8.73 -16.64 18.30
N LYS A 333 -9.48 -16.96 19.38
CA LYS A 333 -10.10 -15.95 20.25
C LYS A 333 -9.08 -15.02 20.92
N ASN A 334 -7.94 -15.56 21.29
CA ASN A 334 -6.86 -14.83 21.95
C ASN A 334 -5.67 -14.77 21.01
N LEU A 335 -5.34 -13.57 20.53
CA LEU A 335 -4.13 -13.28 19.78
C LEU A 335 -3.18 -12.47 20.67
N SER A 336 -1.88 -12.65 20.50
CA SER A 336 -0.87 -11.95 21.31
C SER A 336 -0.88 -10.43 21.13
N ARG A 337 -1.40 -9.93 20.01
CA ARG A 337 -1.53 -8.50 19.70
C ARG A 337 -2.49 -8.26 18.53
N GLN A 338 -2.82 -6.99 18.32
CA GLN A 338 -3.48 -6.51 17.12
C GLN A 338 -2.45 -6.30 15.99
N LEU A 339 -2.92 -6.44 14.75
CA LEU A 339 -2.18 -6.03 13.56
C LEU A 339 -2.08 -4.50 13.51
N ASN A 340 -0.88 -3.99 13.23
CA ASN A 340 -0.68 -2.60 12.87
C ASN A 340 -0.85 -2.45 11.35
N LEU A 341 -1.95 -1.82 10.92
CA LEU A 341 -2.30 -1.66 9.50
C LEU A 341 -2.42 -0.18 9.14
N THR A 342 -1.78 0.20 8.04
CA THR A 342 -1.82 1.57 7.49
C THR A 342 -2.43 1.53 6.08
N LEU A 343 -3.50 2.29 5.88
CA LEU A 343 -4.31 2.32 4.65
C LEU A 343 -4.00 3.55 3.81
N PHE A 344 -3.77 3.34 2.52
CA PHE A 344 -3.58 4.31 1.46
C PHE A 344 -4.76 4.21 0.47
N PRO A 345 -5.89 4.87 0.78
CA PRO A 345 -7.08 4.82 -0.09
C PRO A 345 -6.96 5.75 -1.30
N LEU A 346 -7.90 5.60 -2.24
CA LEU A 346 -8.05 6.47 -3.42
C LEU A 346 -8.12 7.95 -3.07
N ASP A 347 -8.60 8.30 -1.87
CA ASP A 347 -8.65 9.66 -1.33
C ASP A 347 -7.29 10.38 -1.43
N ILE A 348 -6.19 9.64 -1.24
CA ILE A 348 -4.83 10.21 -1.24
C ILE A 348 -3.95 9.66 -2.36
N THR A 349 -4.34 8.61 -3.08
CA THR A 349 -3.50 8.05 -4.14
C THR A 349 -3.85 8.61 -5.53
N THR A 350 -5.13 8.84 -5.80
CA THR A 350 -5.63 9.43 -7.07
C THR A 350 -5.02 10.80 -7.39
N PRO A 351 -4.81 11.71 -6.41
CA PRO A 351 -4.21 13.02 -6.70
C PRO A 351 -2.73 12.96 -7.12
N HIS A 352 -2.02 11.87 -6.82
CA HIS A 352 -0.59 11.73 -7.13
C HIS A 352 -0.41 11.23 -8.54
N GLN A 353 -0.15 12.15 -9.45
CA GLN A 353 -0.06 11.82 -10.87
C GLN A 353 1.35 11.97 -11.43
N LEU A 354 1.70 11.06 -12.34
CA LEU A 354 2.83 11.18 -13.25
C LEU A 354 2.35 11.80 -14.55
N LEU A 355 2.59 13.09 -14.72
CA LEU A 355 2.18 13.83 -15.93
C LEU A 355 2.95 13.34 -17.14
N ARG A 356 2.25 13.27 -18.29
CA ARG A 356 2.86 12.86 -19.56
C ARG A 356 3.99 13.79 -19.97
N SER A 357 3.89 15.09 -19.71
CA SER A 357 4.97 16.05 -19.97
C SER A 357 6.26 15.69 -19.23
N ASP A 358 6.16 15.39 -17.94
CA ASP A 358 7.30 15.13 -17.07
C ASP A 358 7.95 13.78 -17.42
N PHE A 359 7.11 12.77 -17.65
CA PHE A 359 7.54 11.47 -18.13
C PHE A 359 8.31 11.58 -19.45
N LYS A 360 7.74 12.27 -20.44
CA LYS A 360 8.37 12.48 -21.75
C LYS A 360 9.68 13.25 -21.63
N ALA A 361 9.69 14.35 -20.85
CA ALA A 361 10.88 15.16 -20.62
C ALA A 361 12.02 14.33 -20.04
N LYS A 362 11.71 13.37 -19.16
CA LYS A 362 12.70 12.48 -18.55
C LYS A 362 13.14 11.34 -19.47
N LEU A 363 12.22 10.62 -20.09
CA LEU A 363 12.53 9.36 -20.77
C LEU A 363 12.93 9.54 -22.24
N ASP A 364 12.45 10.55 -22.96
CA ASP A 364 12.80 10.75 -24.38
C ASP A 364 14.32 10.78 -24.64
N PRO A 365 15.13 11.51 -23.84
CA PRO A 365 16.59 11.49 -24.01
C PRO A 365 17.21 10.11 -23.78
N LEU A 366 16.65 9.33 -22.85
CA LEU A 366 17.14 7.98 -22.51
C LEU A 366 16.78 6.96 -23.59
N ILE A 367 15.55 7.03 -24.10
CA ILE A 367 15.09 6.22 -25.25
C ILE A 367 15.97 6.53 -26.46
N LYS A 368 16.20 7.81 -26.77
CA LYS A 368 17.09 8.21 -27.87
C LYS A 368 18.53 7.72 -27.67
N ALA A 369 18.98 7.61 -26.42
CA ALA A 369 20.30 7.06 -26.08
C ALA A 369 20.32 5.51 -26.11
N GLY A 370 19.18 4.84 -26.25
CA GLY A 370 19.03 3.39 -26.33
C GLY A 370 18.99 2.68 -24.98
N SER A 371 18.45 3.32 -23.93
CA SER A 371 18.23 2.69 -22.62
C SER A 371 17.11 1.63 -22.72
N PRO A 372 17.41 0.34 -22.48
CA PRO A 372 16.40 -0.72 -22.48
C PRO A 372 15.28 -0.47 -21.47
N LEU A 373 15.61 0.04 -20.28
CA LEU A 373 14.60 0.31 -19.25
C LEU A 373 13.68 1.45 -19.65
N ALA A 374 14.23 2.56 -20.17
CA ALA A 374 13.41 3.68 -20.61
C ALA A 374 12.51 3.31 -21.80
N GLU A 375 13.03 2.52 -22.75
CA GLU A 375 12.23 1.99 -23.86
C GLU A 375 11.10 1.11 -23.32
N TRP A 376 11.41 0.10 -22.51
CA TRP A 376 10.43 -0.83 -21.94
C TRP A 376 9.34 -0.11 -21.14
N THR A 377 9.72 0.80 -20.23
CA THR A 377 8.76 1.58 -19.43
C THR A 377 7.88 2.48 -20.30
N SER A 378 8.42 3.05 -21.39
CA SER A 378 7.64 3.91 -22.27
C SER A 378 6.49 3.19 -22.97
N VAL A 379 6.63 1.88 -23.26
CA VAL A 379 5.63 1.10 -23.99
C VAL A 379 4.30 1.08 -23.24
N PHE A 380 4.33 0.72 -21.96
CA PHE A 380 3.11 0.57 -21.18
C PHE A 380 2.61 1.89 -20.62
N VAL A 381 3.49 2.80 -20.18
CA VAL A 381 3.06 4.11 -19.66
C VAL A 381 2.41 4.97 -20.75
N HIS A 382 2.94 4.98 -21.98
CA HIS A 382 2.30 5.70 -23.08
C HIS A 382 0.92 5.14 -23.44
N LYS A 383 0.77 3.81 -23.45
CA LYS A 383 -0.52 3.18 -23.67
C LYS A 383 -1.53 3.52 -22.58
N THR A 384 -1.09 3.63 -21.33
CA THR A 384 -1.97 4.08 -20.24
C THR A 384 -2.41 5.53 -20.44
N TYR A 385 -1.53 6.44 -20.88
CA TYR A 385 -1.95 7.81 -21.23
C TYR A 385 -2.97 7.85 -22.38
N GLU A 386 -2.79 7.02 -23.42
CA GLU A 386 -3.75 6.88 -24.51
C GLU A 386 -5.09 6.38 -24.01
N LYS A 387 -5.08 5.39 -23.11
CA LYS A 387 -6.28 4.83 -22.50
C LYS A 387 -7.02 5.86 -21.65
N LEU A 388 -6.31 6.58 -20.77
CA LEU A 388 -6.87 7.64 -19.93
C LEU A 388 -7.55 8.73 -20.77
N ASN A 389 -6.90 9.15 -21.86
CA ASN A 389 -7.49 10.10 -22.80
C ASN A 389 -8.75 9.56 -23.50
N SER A 390 -8.83 8.26 -23.76
CA SER A 390 -10.01 7.64 -24.38
C SER A 390 -11.20 7.50 -23.44
N LEU A 391 -10.96 7.41 -22.13
CA LEU A 391 -11.98 7.23 -21.10
C LEU A 391 -12.50 8.57 -20.55
N SER A 392 -11.67 9.60 -20.53
CA SER A 392 -12.08 10.91 -20.02
C SER A 392 -13.08 11.61 -20.94
N ARG A 393 -14.19 12.11 -20.36
CA ARG A 393 -15.14 12.98 -21.06
C ARG A 393 -14.53 14.34 -21.45
N ASN A 394 -13.44 14.73 -20.78
CA ASN A 394 -12.67 15.94 -21.06
C ASN A 394 -11.23 15.52 -21.36
N SER A 395 -10.83 15.50 -22.63
CA SER A 395 -9.45 15.19 -22.99
C SER A 395 -8.51 16.23 -22.37
N SER A 396 -7.68 15.80 -21.41
CA SER A 396 -6.60 16.64 -20.90
C SER A 396 -5.53 16.77 -21.98
N SER A 397 -4.98 17.98 -22.16
CA SER A 397 -3.79 18.15 -23.01
C SER A 397 -2.57 17.42 -22.45
N ASP A 398 -2.58 17.14 -21.15
CA ASP A 398 -1.50 16.49 -20.43
C ASP A 398 -2.10 15.50 -19.40
N PRO A 399 -2.40 14.26 -19.81
CA PRO A 399 -2.96 13.26 -18.90
C PRO A 399 -1.92 12.85 -17.85
N GLY A 400 -2.38 12.60 -16.63
CA GLY A 400 -1.58 12.08 -15.52
C GLY A 400 -1.90 10.61 -15.26
N LEU A 401 -0.87 9.78 -15.13
CA LEU A 401 -0.99 8.41 -14.64
C LEU A 401 -1.07 8.46 -13.12
N GLU A 402 -2.15 7.98 -12.54
CA GLU A 402 -2.32 7.91 -11.09
C GLU A 402 -1.32 6.89 -10.51
N LEU A 403 -0.51 7.32 -9.53
CA LEU A 403 0.59 6.55 -8.94
C LEU A 403 0.15 5.92 -7.62
N HIS A 404 -0.76 4.96 -7.69
CA HIS A 404 -1.32 4.33 -6.50
C HIS A 404 -0.28 3.54 -5.70
N ASP A 405 0.27 2.49 -6.31
CA ASP A 405 1.18 1.56 -5.64
C ASP A 405 2.53 2.18 -5.26
N PRO A 406 3.15 3.01 -6.12
CA PRO A 406 4.43 3.62 -5.78
C PRO A 406 4.34 4.53 -4.54
N LEU A 407 3.16 5.06 -4.23
CA LEU A 407 2.96 5.94 -3.07
C LEU A 407 3.24 5.20 -1.74
N CYS A 408 2.86 3.92 -1.65
CA CYS A 408 3.14 3.07 -0.49
C CYS A 408 4.65 2.85 -0.30
N ILE A 409 5.39 2.68 -1.40
CA ILE A 409 6.87 2.58 -1.36
C ILE A 409 7.49 3.92 -0.96
N TRP A 410 6.96 5.04 -1.47
CA TRP A 410 7.43 6.36 -1.07
C TRP A 410 7.22 6.64 0.42
N TYR A 411 6.07 6.23 0.97
CA TYR A 411 5.83 6.25 2.41
C TYR A 411 6.87 5.41 3.14
N VAL A 412 7.14 4.18 2.71
CA VAL A 412 8.17 3.35 3.39
C VAL A 412 9.53 4.05 3.43
N LEU A 413 9.95 4.64 2.31
CA LEU A 413 11.22 5.36 2.19
C LEU A 413 11.26 6.63 3.05
N THR A 414 10.12 7.30 3.23
CA THR A 414 10.06 8.66 3.82
C THR A 414 9.19 8.77 5.08
N ARG A 415 8.76 7.66 5.69
CA ARG A 415 7.83 7.63 6.84
C ARG A 415 8.28 8.41 8.07
N GLY A 416 9.57 8.74 8.15
CA GLY A 416 10.10 9.64 9.19
C GLY A 416 9.71 11.11 9.00
N SER A 417 9.20 11.47 7.82
CA SER A 417 8.74 12.83 7.51
C SER A 417 7.44 13.13 8.25
N PRO A 418 7.34 14.27 8.96
CA PRO A 418 6.09 14.69 9.61
C PRO A 418 5.00 15.12 8.61
N ALA A 419 5.33 15.21 7.32
CA ALA A 419 4.36 15.57 6.28
C ALA A 419 3.39 14.43 5.94
N TRP A 420 3.70 13.19 6.34
CA TRP A 420 2.71 12.11 6.33
C TRP A 420 1.72 12.32 7.46
N MET A 421 0.46 12.56 7.13
CA MET A 421 -0.60 12.81 8.10
C MET A 421 -1.51 11.61 8.23
N ASN A 422 -1.56 11.04 9.45
CA ASN A 422 -2.60 10.11 9.83
C ASN A 422 -3.91 10.85 10.07
N PHE A 423 -5.04 10.13 9.99
CA PHE A 423 -6.32 10.67 10.37
C PHE A 423 -6.28 11.28 11.79
N PRO A 424 -6.69 12.56 11.98
CA PRO A 424 -6.43 13.28 13.24
C PRO A 424 -7.05 12.67 14.50
N ARG A 425 -8.08 11.82 14.35
CA ARG A 425 -8.78 11.17 15.47
C ARG A 425 -8.20 9.79 15.82
N GLY A 426 -7.05 9.43 15.25
CA GLY A 426 -6.40 8.13 15.42
C GLY A 426 -6.99 7.05 14.50
N PRO A 427 -6.70 5.77 14.78
CA PRO A 427 -7.20 4.66 13.96
C PRO A 427 -8.72 4.64 13.85
N GLU A 428 -9.24 4.41 12.65
CA GLU A 428 -10.67 4.37 12.34
C GLU A 428 -11.22 2.93 12.37
N ASP A 429 -12.50 2.77 12.75
CA ASP A 429 -13.26 1.52 12.52
C ASP A 429 -13.72 1.53 11.06
N ILE A 430 -12.85 1.03 10.18
CA ILE A 430 -13.13 0.88 8.75
C ILE A 430 -13.48 -0.58 8.50
N ARG A 431 -14.66 -0.83 7.91
CA ARG A 431 -15.14 -2.17 7.56
C ARG A 431 -15.21 -2.33 6.05
N VAL A 432 -15.27 -3.57 5.58
CA VAL A 432 -15.39 -3.89 4.16
C VAL A 432 -16.72 -4.61 3.95
N GLU A 433 -17.54 -4.10 3.03
CA GLU A 433 -18.75 -4.80 2.59
C GLU A 433 -18.37 -5.97 1.67
N THR A 434 -18.82 -7.18 2.00
CA THR A 434 -18.43 -8.40 1.27
C THR A 434 -19.56 -9.05 0.49
N SER A 435 -20.81 -8.59 0.66
CA SER A 435 -22.01 -9.31 0.20
C SER A 435 -22.99 -8.47 -0.62
N GLY A 436 -22.98 -7.15 -0.47
CA GLY A 436 -23.90 -6.26 -1.16
C GLY A 436 -23.71 -6.29 -2.67
N GLN A 437 -24.80 -6.50 -3.42
CA GLN A 437 -24.78 -6.56 -4.89
C GLN A 437 -24.11 -5.34 -5.55
N TRP A 438 -24.32 -4.15 -4.99
CA TRP A 438 -23.83 -2.87 -5.55
C TRP A 438 -22.67 -2.26 -4.77
N THR A 439 -22.38 -2.81 -3.58
CA THR A 439 -21.48 -2.20 -2.61
C THR A 439 -20.38 -3.14 -2.14
N ARG A 440 -20.27 -4.36 -2.69
CA ARG A 440 -19.14 -5.25 -2.43
C ARG A 440 -17.82 -4.52 -2.68
N GLY A 441 -16.87 -4.66 -1.76
CA GLY A 441 -15.57 -3.99 -1.78
C GLY A 441 -15.60 -2.55 -1.24
N MET A 442 -16.77 -2.00 -0.91
CA MET A 442 -16.88 -0.67 -0.31
C MET A 442 -16.26 -0.66 1.08
N HIS A 443 -15.45 0.37 1.35
CA HIS A 443 -14.98 0.65 2.70
C HIS A 443 -16.02 1.50 3.45
N ILE A 444 -16.56 0.94 4.53
CA ILE A 444 -17.62 1.55 5.33
C ILE A 444 -17.03 2.19 6.57
N VAL A 445 -17.36 3.47 6.77
CA VAL A 445 -17.03 4.22 7.99
C VAL A 445 -18.30 4.84 8.56
N ASP A 446 -18.56 4.65 9.85
CA ASP A 446 -19.69 5.31 10.51
C ASP A 446 -19.38 6.79 10.77
N ARG A 447 -19.99 7.66 9.98
CA ARG A 447 -19.87 9.13 10.12
C ARG A 447 -20.89 9.74 11.08
N ARG A 448 -21.77 8.96 11.70
CA ARG A 448 -22.80 9.48 12.62
C ARG A 448 -22.15 9.91 13.93
N MET A 449 -22.47 11.12 14.40
CA MET A 449 -21.95 11.68 15.66
C MET A 449 -22.67 11.10 16.89
N ARG A 450 -22.49 9.80 17.17
CA ARG A 450 -23.13 9.09 18.29
C ARG A 450 -22.13 8.81 19.42
N LYS A 451 -22.59 8.87 20.67
CA LYS A 451 -21.78 8.51 21.84
C LYS A 451 -21.50 7.00 21.82
N LYS A 452 -20.22 6.60 21.83
CA LYS A 452 -19.83 5.21 22.04
C LYS A 452 -20.04 4.81 23.50
N ALA A 453 -20.64 3.64 23.72
CA ALA A 453 -20.87 3.13 25.07
C ALA A 453 -19.52 2.82 25.75
N GLY A 454 -19.38 3.13 27.03
CA GLY A 454 -18.14 2.91 27.80
C GLY A 454 -17.06 4.00 27.65
N VAL A 455 -17.29 5.06 26.86
CA VAL A 455 -16.40 6.23 26.76
C VAL A 455 -16.87 7.33 27.70
N THR A 456 -16.14 7.56 28.78
CA THR A 456 -16.28 8.79 29.56
C THR A 456 -15.28 9.81 29.00
N GLN A 457 -15.76 10.83 28.29
CA GLN A 457 -14.90 11.95 27.89
C GLN A 457 -14.53 12.74 29.16
N VAL A 458 -13.26 12.66 29.57
CA VAL A 458 -12.74 13.52 30.63
C VAL A 458 -12.00 14.68 29.97
N LYS A 459 -12.41 15.91 30.33
CA LYS A 459 -11.71 17.13 29.92
C LYS A 459 -10.33 17.13 30.57
N SER A 460 -9.27 17.18 29.76
CA SER A 460 -7.93 17.45 30.26
C SER A 460 -7.91 18.84 30.91
N PRO A 461 -7.44 19.01 32.17
CA PRO A 461 -7.31 20.33 32.78
C PRO A 461 -6.25 21.15 32.03
N GLY A 462 -6.66 22.22 31.35
CA GLY A 462 -5.73 23.27 30.88
C GLY A 462 -5.39 23.34 29.38
N ALA A 463 -6.01 22.56 28.50
CA ALA A 463 -5.82 22.72 27.06
C ALA A 463 -6.87 23.71 26.48
N VAL A 464 -6.41 24.88 26.02
CA VAL A 464 -7.21 25.88 25.29
C VAL A 464 -6.64 25.99 23.88
N ASP A 465 -7.50 25.84 22.87
CA ASP A 465 -7.14 26.12 21.47
C ASP A 465 -7.05 27.63 21.26
N ILE A 466 -5.89 28.12 20.79
CA ILE A 466 -5.60 29.55 20.60
C ILE A 466 -6.27 30.09 19.33
N GLN A 467 -6.69 29.23 18.40
CA GLN A 467 -7.31 29.66 17.14
C GLN A 467 -8.84 29.62 17.16
N ASN A 468 -9.46 28.84 18.04
CA ASN A 468 -10.92 28.76 18.15
C ASN A 468 -11.40 28.53 19.60
N PRO A 469 -11.65 29.61 20.37
CA PRO A 469 -11.95 29.50 21.81
C PRO A 469 -13.29 28.83 22.16
N MET A 470 -14.12 28.43 21.18
CA MET A 470 -15.38 27.72 21.43
C MET A 470 -15.31 26.19 21.22
N ASP A 471 -14.26 25.65 20.58
CA ASP A 471 -14.11 24.21 20.35
C ASP A 471 -12.83 23.69 21.03
N SER A 472 -12.86 23.58 22.36
CA SER A 472 -11.89 22.74 23.07
C SER A 472 -12.49 21.33 23.20
N ILE A 473 -11.72 20.27 22.89
CA ILE A 473 -11.54 19.09 23.76
C ILE A 473 -10.47 18.19 23.12
N ALA A 474 -9.26 18.22 23.66
CA ALA A 474 -8.41 17.02 23.69
C ALA A 474 -8.96 16.12 24.80
N SER A 475 -9.83 15.16 24.45
CA SER A 475 -10.41 14.22 25.42
C SER A 475 -9.47 13.07 25.70
N VAL A 476 -9.18 12.82 26.97
CA VAL A 476 -8.65 11.52 27.41
C VAL A 476 -9.84 10.57 27.58
N VAL A 477 -9.79 9.42 26.92
CA VAL A 477 -10.83 8.38 26.98
C VAL A 477 -10.53 7.46 28.16
N HIS A 478 -11.37 7.49 29.19
CA HIS A 478 -11.41 6.44 30.20
C HIS A 478 -12.38 5.35 29.76
N VAL A 479 -11.88 4.11 29.69
CA VAL A 479 -12.62 2.89 29.34
C VAL A 479 -13.06 2.18 30.62
N ASN A 480 -14.37 2.04 30.83
CA ASN A 480 -14.91 1.20 31.91
C ASN A 480 -15.06 -0.25 31.40
N ASN A 481 -14.49 -1.21 32.15
CA ASN A 481 -14.48 -2.65 31.84
C ASN A 481 -15.80 -3.38 32.14
N ASP A 482 -16.94 -2.70 32.09
CA ASP A 482 -18.22 -3.39 32.29
C ASP A 482 -18.47 -4.32 31.10
N ILE A 483 -18.46 -5.63 31.38
CA ILE A 483 -18.49 -6.73 30.40
C ILE A 483 -19.78 -6.62 29.57
N ASP A 484 -19.64 -6.18 28.32
CA ASP A 484 -20.72 -6.23 27.34
C ASP A 484 -20.99 -7.69 26.96
N VAL A 485 -22.13 -8.21 27.39
CA VAL A 485 -22.54 -9.62 27.21
C VAL A 485 -22.76 -9.99 25.74
N THR A 486 -22.72 -9.02 24.82
CA THR A 486 -22.76 -9.22 23.36
C THR A 486 -21.37 -9.19 22.70
N ALA A 487 -20.28 -9.06 23.48
CA ALA A 487 -18.93 -8.77 22.99
C ALA A 487 -18.37 -9.76 21.94
N ASP A 488 -18.88 -10.99 21.89
CA ASP A 488 -18.37 -12.06 21.03
C ASP A 488 -19.29 -12.43 19.86
N GLU A 489 -20.45 -11.78 19.69
CA GLU A 489 -21.34 -12.05 18.56
C GLU A 489 -20.77 -11.45 17.26
N PRO A 490 -20.60 -12.26 16.19
CA PRO A 490 -20.23 -11.74 14.86
C PRO A 490 -21.29 -10.79 14.30
N GLY A 491 -20.85 -9.77 13.59
CA GLY A 491 -21.73 -8.85 12.84
C GLY A 491 -21.88 -7.45 13.44
N ASP A 492 -22.73 -6.64 12.80
CA ASP A 492 -22.80 -5.20 13.06
C ASP A 492 -23.94 -4.76 14.00
N ASN A 493 -24.57 -5.69 14.70
CA ASN A 493 -25.67 -5.39 15.62
C ASN A 493 -25.18 -4.62 16.85
N GLY A 494 -25.21 -3.27 16.76
CA GLY A 494 -24.76 -2.37 17.83
C GLY A 494 -23.24 -2.34 18.04
N GLY A 495 -22.48 -3.17 17.31
CA GLY A 495 -21.04 -3.32 17.53
C GLY A 495 -20.21 -2.06 17.20
N TRP A 496 -20.67 -1.24 16.25
CA TRP A 496 -20.07 0.06 15.92
C TRP A 496 -20.10 1.08 17.08
N LEU A 497 -20.93 0.87 18.11
CA LEU A 497 -20.95 1.69 19.35
C LEU A 497 -19.95 1.23 20.41
N SER A 498 -19.37 0.03 20.26
CA SER A 498 -18.46 -0.55 21.25
C SER A 498 -17.02 -0.15 20.96
N ILE A 499 -16.28 0.10 22.02
CA ILE A 499 -14.83 0.35 21.99
C ILE A 499 -14.00 -0.93 22.01
N HIS A 500 -14.63 -2.08 22.26
CA HIS A 500 -13.99 -3.39 22.23
C HIS A 500 -14.22 -4.12 20.90
N LYS A 501 -15.14 -3.61 20.09
CA LYS A 501 -15.41 -4.05 18.72
C LYS A 501 -14.84 -3.04 17.71
N GLY A 502 -14.89 -3.42 16.44
CA GLY A 502 -14.46 -2.58 15.34
C GLY A 502 -12.97 -2.67 15.05
N ASN A 503 -12.60 -2.31 13.83
CA ASN A 503 -11.23 -2.32 13.35
C ASN A 503 -10.44 -1.10 13.88
N ARG A 504 -9.11 -1.16 13.79
CA ARG A 504 -8.18 -0.07 14.14
C ARG A 504 -7.24 0.16 12.97
N VAL A 505 -7.74 0.83 11.94
CA VAL A 505 -7.00 1.09 10.70
C VAL A 505 -6.39 2.49 10.74
N ASN A 506 -5.07 2.61 10.59
CA ASN A 506 -4.42 3.91 10.45
C ASN A 506 -4.62 4.41 9.01
N ARG A 507 -5.53 5.35 8.78
CA ARG A 507 -5.71 5.93 7.45
C ARG A 507 -4.79 7.12 7.24
N ILE A 508 -4.05 7.12 6.13
CA ILE A 508 -3.30 8.30 5.69
C ILE A 508 -4.26 9.26 4.99
N VAL A 509 -4.17 10.54 5.35
CA VAL A 509 -5.01 11.63 4.84
C VAL A 509 -4.21 12.83 4.33
N GLY A 510 -2.89 12.77 4.43
CA GLY A 510 -2.00 13.81 3.92
C GLY A 510 -0.63 13.22 3.59
N THR A 511 0.00 13.79 2.56
CA THR A 511 1.26 13.30 2.00
C THR A 511 2.30 14.43 1.96
N PRO A 512 3.59 14.12 1.73
CA PRO A 512 4.63 15.13 1.55
C PRO A 512 4.47 16.04 0.31
N GLY A 513 3.48 15.78 -0.55
CA GLY A 513 3.13 16.63 -1.68
C GLY A 513 2.80 15.83 -2.94
N GLU A 514 1.65 16.14 -3.55
CA GLU A 514 1.15 15.47 -4.76
C GLU A 514 2.07 15.70 -5.96
N ALA A 515 2.35 16.96 -6.28
CA ALA A 515 3.19 17.35 -7.42
C ALA A 515 4.68 16.98 -7.26
N ALA A 516 5.13 16.72 -6.03
CA ALA A 516 6.52 16.34 -5.77
C ALA A 516 6.81 14.88 -6.13
N PHE A 517 5.79 14.02 -6.11
CA PHE A 517 6.02 12.58 -6.14
C PHE A 517 6.42 12.04 -7.52
N GLY A 518 5.73 12.44 -8.59
CA GLY A 518 6.04 12.01 -9.95
C GLY A 518 7.50 12.29 -10.35
N PRO A 519 7.99 13.53 -10.21
CA PRO A 519 9.40 13.87 -10.41
C PRO A 519 10.34 13.05 -9.52
N TYR A 520 10.06 12.93 -8.22
CA TYR A 520 10.87 12.12 -7.30
C TYR A 520 10.99 10.66 -7.77
N LEU A 521 9.89 10.04 -8.20
CA LEU A 521 9.86 8.67 -8.71
C LEU A 521 10.74 8.52 -9.97
N LEU A 522 10.54 9.40 -10.95
CA LEU A 522 11.33 9.42 -12.18
C LEU A 522 12.81 9.64 -11.92
N GLU A 523 13.13 10.54 -11.01
CA GLU A 523 14.48 10.81 -10.58
C GLU A 523 15.11 9.55 -9.97
N ARG A 524 14.44 8.88 -9.05
CA ARG A 524 15.02 7.71 -8.37
C ARG A 524 15.25 6.53 -9.31
N ILE A 525 14.32 6.24 -10.21
CA ILE A 525 14.41 5.09 -11.12
C ILE A 525 15.41 5.37 -12.26
N PHE A 526 15.39 6.59 -12.81
CA PHE A 526 16.11 6.91 -14.05
C PHE A 526 17.34 7.82 -13.85
N LEU A 527 17.63 8.32 -12.63
CA LEU A 527 18.91 8.98 -12.33
C LEU A 527 19.97 7.96 -11.91
N GLY A 528 20.68 7.48 -12.92
CA GLY A 528 22.13 7.23 -12.88
C GLY A 528 22.90 8.25 -13.74
N ILE A 529 22.23 9.34 -14.12
CA ILE A 529 22.67 10.32 -15.12
C ILE A 529 22.50 11.71 -14.50
N HIS A 530 23.61 12.25 -13.98
CA HIS A 530 23.80 13.54 -13.32
C HIS A 530 23.26 13.69 -11.89
N SER A 531 24.24 13.89 -11.01
CA SER A 531 24.17 14.28 -9.60
C SER A 531 23.36 15.56 -9.36
N LEU A 532 22.40 15.52 -8.43
CA LEU A 532 22.02 16.66 -7.62
C LEU A 532 22.00 16.22 -6.15
N GLU A 533 22.94 16.76 -5.39
CA GLU A 533 22.83 16.84 -3.95
C GLU A 533 21.59 17.67 -3.61
N LEU A 534 20.70 17.10 -2.80
CA LEU A 534 19.62 17.82 -2.13
C LEU A 534 20.24 18.92 -1.27
N SER A 535 20.35 20.13 -1.81
CA SER A 535 20.56 21.35 -1.04
C SER A 535 19.27 22.17 -1.12
N SER A 536 18.63 22.31 0.05
CA SER A 536 17.65 23.33 0.43
C SER A 536 16.67 23.81 -0.66
N ILE A 537 15.44 23.29 -0.58
CA ILE A 537 14.26 24.00 -1.12
C ILE A 537 14.16 25.32 -0.35
N ASP A 538 14.50 26.42 -1.02
CA ASP A 538 14.11 27.76 -0.62
C ASP A 538 13.33 28.36 -1.79
N ASP A 539 12.06 28.66 -1.54
CA ASP A 539 11.13 29.22 -2.51
C ASP A 539 11.54 30.65 -2.86
N SER A 540 11.98 30.89 -4.10
CA SER A 540 11.48 31.98 -4.95
C SER A 540 12.30 32.22 -6.21
N ASN A 541 11.57 32.54 -7.28
CA ASN A 541 11.98 33.13 -8.56
C ASN A 541 12.45 32.21 -9.68
N SER A 542 11.49 32.03 -10.61
CA SER A 542 11.71 31.66 -12.01
C SER A 542 12.54 32.71 -12.75
N ARG A 543 13.51 32.26 -13.55
CA ARG A 543 13.87 32.87 -14.86
C ARG A 543 14.87 32.00 -15.63
N SER A 544 14.48 31.68 -16.86
CA SER A 544 15.25 31.36 -18.08
C SER A 544 16.76 31.10 -17.97
N LEU A 545 17.21 29.92 -18.39
CA LEU A 545 18.62 29.63 -18.68
C LEU A 545 18.78 29.09 -20.11
N SER A 546 19.43 29.91 -20.93
CA SER A 546 19.95 29.59 -22.27
C SER A 546 21.31 28.90 -22.17
N ILE A 547 21.51 27.89 -23.00
CA ILE A 547 22.67 27.01 -23.09
C ILE A 547 23.87 27.70 -23.75
N ILE A 548 25.07 27.63 -23.15
CA ILE A 548 26.38 27.86 -23.80
C ILE A 548 27.35 26.74 -23.34
N PRO A 549 28.12 26.09 -24.25
CA PRO A 549 28.99 24.95 -23.92
C PRO A 549 30.35 25.36 -23.30
N PRO A 550 31.10 24.41 -22.67
CA PRO A 550 32.24 24.74 -21.83
C PRO A 550 33.55 24.91 -22.61
N SER A 551 34.29 25.98 -22.32
CA SER A 551 35.70 26.12 -22.70
C SER A 551 36.57 26.41 -21.48
N HIS A 552 37.47 25.47 -21.20
CA HIS A 552 38.79 25.63 -20.56
C HIS A 552 38.90 26.54 -19.32
N ALA A 553 39.00 25.89 -18.16
CA ALA A 553 39.50 26.51 -16.93
C ALA A 553 41.00 26.84 -17.06
N ARG A 554 41.34 28.13 -16.93
CA ARG A 554 42.63 28.58 -16.39
C ARG A 554 42.37 29.62 -15.31
N SER A 555 43.02 29.38 -14.19
CA SER A 555 43.18 30.22 -13.00
C SER A 555 43.43 31.69 -13.34
N PHE A 556 42.94 32.64 -12.54
CA PHE A 556 43.71 33.74 -11.92
C PHE A 556 42.78 34.72 -11.17
N VAL A 557 43.04 34.82 -9.85
CA VAL A 557 43.18 36.03 -9.01
C VAL A 557 42.06 37.08 -8.95
N PHE A 558 41.59 37.28 -7.72
CA PHE A 558 40.79 38.39 -7.23
C PHE A 558 41.43 39.76 -7.50
N TYR A 559 40.67 40.70 -8.07
CA TYR A 559 40.81 42.13 -7.80
C TYR A 559 39.44 42.78 -7.58
N LYS A 560 39.45 43.71 -6.64
CA LYS A 560 38.32 44.43 -6.03
C LYS A 560 38.30 45.86 -6.61
N CYS A 561 37.15 46.33 -7.10
CA CYS A 561 36.71 47.75 -7.13
C CYS A 561 35.30 47.79 -7.77
N GLU A 562 34.24 48.12 -7.05
CA GLU A 562 33.77 49.46 -6.64
C GLU A 562 33.18 50.33 -7.76
N THR A 563 31.87 50.58 -7.61
CA THR A 563 31.08 51.79 -7.94
C THR A 563 30.76 52.12 -9.41
N LEU A 564 29.46 52.16 -9.75
CA LEU A 564 28.68 53.42 -9.84
C LEU A 564 27.24 53.17 -10.32
N VAL A 565 26.30 53.69 -9.53
CA VAL A 565 24.89 53.87 -9.83
C VAL A 565 24.71 55.15 -10.62
N SER A 566 23.90 55.13 -11.68
CA SER A 566 23.19 56.34 -12.12
C SER A 566 21.79 55.99 -12.62
N HIS A 567 20.80 56.69 -12.05
CA HIS A 567 19.41 56.76 -12.48
C HIS A 567 19.26 57.83 -13.55
N ALA A 568 18.36 57.61 -14.52
CA ALA A 568 17.65 58.69 -15.20
C ALA A 568 16.25 58.22 -15.67
N HIS A 569 15.28 59.10 -15.46
CA HIS A 569 13.82 58.95 -15.61
C HIS A 569 13.28 59.08 -17.05
N PHE A 570 12.16 58.37 -17.31
CA PHE A 570 10.87 58.70 -17.99
C PHE A 570 10.76 59.89 -19.00
N PRO A 571 9.79 59.94 -19.96
CA PRO A 571 8.36 59.60 -19.77
C PRO A 571 7.50 59.08 -20.97
N HIS A 572 6.24 58.77 -20.58
CA HIS A 572 4.97 58.44 -21.25
C HIS A 572 4.67 58.90 -22.70
N HIS A 573 3.82 58.12 -23.40
CA HIS A 573 2.64 58.63 -24.13
C HIS A 573 1.51 57.58 -24.31
N LEU A 574 0.28 58.11 -24.37
CA LEU A 574 -1.07 57.50 -24.41
C LEU A 574 -1.46 56.86 -25.76
N HIS A 575 -2.39 55.89 -25.78
CA HIS A 575 -3.75 56.07 -26.35
C HIS A 575 -4.68 54.86 -26.18
N SER A 576 -5.96 55.20 -26.02
CA SER A 576 -7.15 54.34 -25.84
C SER A 576 -7.86 54.10 -27.19
N SER A 577 -8.53 52.95 -27.35
CA SER A 577 -9.83 52.84 -28.05
C SER A 577 -10.48 51.47 -27.86
N ALA A 578 -11.79 51.47 -27.67
CA ALA A 578 -12.67 50.34 -27.33
C ALA A 578 -13.68 50.02 -28.45
N ILE A 579 -13.99 48.72 -28.65
CA ILE A 579 -15.33 48.05 -28.90
C ILE A 579 -16.09 48.45 -30.22
N PRO A 580 -16.87 47.60 -30.98
CA PRO A 580 -17.85 46.57 -30.56
C PRO A 580 -18.05 45.27 -31.39
N LEU A 581 -18.98 44.47 -30.84
CA LEU A 581 -19.63 43.19 -31.17
C LEU A 581 -20.61 43.12 -32.39
N LEU A 582 -20.87 41.86 -32.81
CA LEU A 582 -22.07 41.24 -33.47
C LEU A 582 -22.28 41.43 -35.01
N PRO A 583 -23.13 40.62 -35.72
CA PRO A 583 -23.89 39.37 -35.40
C PRO A 583 -23.89 38.25 -36.50
N PHE A 584 -24.51 37.09 -36.20
CA PHE A 584 -25.01 36.04 -37.14
C PHE A 584 -26.12 36.55 -38.09
N PRO A 585 -26.47 35.85 -39.20
CA PRO A 585 -27.79 35.16 -39.30
C PRO A 585 -27.79 33.91 -40.29
N PRO A 586 -28.92 33.38 -40.86
CA PRO A 586 -29.46 32.04 -40.52
C PRO A 586 -29.94 31.15 -41.73
N SER A 587 -30.68 30.07 -41.42
CA SER A 587 -31.70 29.31 -42.23
C SER A 587 -31.27 28.11 -43.11
N THR A 588 -32.02 27.02 -43.39
CA THR A 588 -33.25 26.35 -42.90
C THR A 588 -33.52 25.10 -43.81
N ILE A 589 -33.85 23.92 -43.24
CA ILE A 589 -34.71 22.78 -43.73
C ILE A 589 -34.44 22.08 -45.10
N LEU A 590 -34.28 20.73 -45.09
CA LEU A 590 -35.22 19.77 -45.73
C LEU A 590 -34.93 18.28 -45.42
N SER A 591 -36.03 17.55 -45.23
CA SER A 591 -36.21 16.12 -44.94
C SER A 591 -35.90 15.18 -46.11
N THR A 592 -35.47 13.94 -45.82
CA THR A 592 -36.00 12.76 -46.53
C THR A 592 -35.90 11.48 -45.71
N VAL A 593 -37.06 10.87 -45.47
CA VAL A 593 -37.28 9.48 -45.07
C VAL A 593 -37.11 8.59 -46.31
N LYS A 594 -36.46 7.42 -46.18
CA LYS A 594 -36.66 6.26 -47.06
C LYS A 594 -36.23 4.95 -46.39
N ASN A 595 -37.24 4.17 -46.01
CA ASN A 595 -37.44 2.71 -46.05
C ASN A 595 -36.24 1.74 -45.95
N ALA A 596 -36.40 0.80 -45.01
CA ALA A 596 -35.75 -0.52 -44.91
C ALA A 596 -36.11 -1.44 -46.10
N PRO A 597 -35.49 -2.64 -46.28
CA PRO A 597 -35.76 -3.81 -45.40
C PRO A 597 -34.60 -4.82 -45.16
N ASN A 598 -34.80 -5.63 -44.12
CA ASN A 598 -34.45 -7.05 -43.91
C ASN A 598 -33.03 -7.58 -44.23
N HIS A 599 -32.39 -8.19 -43.21
CA HIS A 599 -32.03 -9.61 -43.26
C HIS A 599 -31.78 -10.22 -41.87
N GLU A 600 -32.38 -11.39 -41.66
CA GLU A 600 -32.32 -12.26 -40.49
C GLU A 600 -31.01 -13.06 -40.40
N SER A 601 -30.82 -13.65 -39.21
CA SER A 601 -30.08 -14.89 -38.88
C SER A 601 -28.55 -14.73 -38.70
N VAL A 602 -27.85 -15.36 -37.74
CA VAL A 602 -28.03 -16.66 -37.08
C VAL A 602 -27.46 -16.61 -35.66
N ILE A 603 -28.19 -17.20 -34.71
CA ILE A 603 -27.74 -17.62 -33.38
C ILE A 603 -27.00 -18.97 -33.55
N ALA A 604 -25.78 -19.08 -33.04
CA ALA A 604 -25.10 -20.37 -32.88
C ALA A 604 -24.59 -20.51 -31.45
N SER A 605 -25.34 -21.31 -30.69
CA SER A 605 -24.93 -22.03 -29.50
C SER A 605 -23.85 -23.06 -29.82
N SER A 606 -22.84 -23.19 -28.96
CA SER A 606 -22.10 -24.45 -28.83
C SER A 606 -21.74 -24.70 -27.37
N GLN A 607 -22.31 -25.80 -26.87
CA GLN A 607 -21.91 -26.50 -25.67
C GLN A 607 -20.47 -27.02 -25.84
N LEU A 608 -19.62 -26.84 -24.82
CA LEU A 608 -18.84 -27.87 -24.15
C LEU A 608 -18.21 -27.30 -22.89
#